data_AF-A0A2Z5EDI3-F1
#
_entry.id   AF-A0A2Z5EDI3-F1
#
_cell.length_a   1.000
_cell.length_b   1.000
_cell.length_c   1.000
_cell.angle_alpha   90.00
_cell.angle_beta   90.00
_cell.angle_gamma   90.00
#
_symmetry.space_group_name_H-M   'P 1'
#
loop_
_entity.id
_entity.type
_entity.pdbx_description
1 polymer ?
#
loop_
_entity_poly.entity_id
_entity_poly.type
_entity_poly.pdbx_seq_one_letter_code
_entity_poly.pdbx_strand_id
1 'polypeptide(L)'
;MPHRREAFCFAKPDLRQKAPDTMPQDPMVQLALFTQAVEALGGQRVTARTLGVDERDLRARLSGEEDLDTSILRDIAKALIDHADRCRKIERKLSPAFSENLTAIQAERFGNPG
;
A
#
# COMPACT_ATOMS: atom_id res chain seq x y z
N MET A 1 -43.88 -29.46 15.57
CA MET A 1 -42.61 -29.31 14.83
C MET A 1 -42.18 -27.85 14.88
N PRO A 2 -41.31 -27.43 15.81
CA PRO A 2 -40.78 -26.07 15.80
C PRO A 2 -39.40 -26.04 15.11
N HIS A 3 -39.27 -25.15 14.12
CA HIS A 3 -38.02 -24.87 13.42
C HIS A 3 -36.99 -24.26 14.37
N ARG A 4 -35.90 -24.99 14.59
CA ARG A 4 -34.70 -24.56 15.32
C ARG A 4 -33.95 -23.54 14.45
N ARG A 5 -33.99 -22.26 14.81
CA ARG A 5 -33.08 -21.26 14.24
C ARG A 5 -31.71 -21.45 14.87
N GLU A 6 -30.76 -21.94 14.09
CA GLU A 6 -29.35 -21.98 14.48
C GLU A 6 -28.82 -20.55 14.55
N ALA A 7 -28.56 -20.08 15.77
CA ALA A 7 -27.78 -18.87 15.97
C ALA A 7 -26.35 -19.17 15.51
N PHE A 8 -25.98 -18.69 14.32
CA PHE A 8 -24.59 -18.54 13.94
C PHE A 8 -23.97 -17.49 14.86
N CYS A 9 -23.49 -17.95 16.02
CA CYS A 9 -22.57 -17.18 16.83
C CYS A 9 -21.33 -16.92 15.99
N PHE A 10 -21.21 -15.73 15.41
CA PHE A 10 -19.94 -15.21 14.93
C PHE A 10 -19.01 -15.14 16.14
N ALA A 11 -18.18 -16.17 16.30
CA ALA A 11 -17.07 -16.15 17.24
C ALA A 11 -16.24 -14.90 16.92
N LYS A 12 -16.07 -14.02 17.90
CA LYS A 12 -15.15 -12.89 17.77
C LYS A 12 -13.78 -13.46 17.41
N PRO A 13 -13.10 -12.98 16.35
CA PRO A 13 -11.77 -13.47 16.03
C PRO A 13 -10.89 -13.22 17.26
N ASP A 14 -10.34 -14.30 17.79
CA ASP A 14 -9.44 -14.25 18.92
C ASP A 14 -8.16 -13.52 18.46
N LEU A 15 -8.00 -12.27 18.90
CA LEU A 15 -6.85 -11.42 18.60
C LEU A 15 -5.55 -11.93 19.25
N ARG A 16 -5.57 -13.11 19.89
CA ARG A 16 -4.40 -13.80 20.48
C ARG A 16 -3.87 -14.96 19.63
N GLN A 17 -4.18 -15.01 18.34
CA GLN A 17 -3.36 -15.81 17.43
C GLN A 17 -1.99 -15.13 17.31
N LYS A 18 -1.06 -15.52 18.19
CA LYS A 18 0.37 -15.27 18.03
C LYS A 18 0.72 -15.69 16.60
N ALA A 19 1.19 -14.74 15.79
CA ALA A 19 1.69 -15.02 14.45
C ALA A 19 2.58 -16.27 14.52
N PRO A 20 2.47 -17.22 13.57
CA PRO A 20 3.26 -18.46 13.60
C PRO A 20 4.71 -18.07 13.80
N ASP A 21 5.37 -18.60 14.84
CA ASP A 21 6.69 -18.17 15.35
C ASP A 21 7.55 -17.57 14.23
N THR A 22 7.47 -16.26 14.05
CA THR A 22 7.93 -15.64 12.82
C THR A 22 9.44 -15.68 12.89
N MET A 23 10.05 -16.59 12.12
CA MET A 23 11.50 -16.58 11.94
C MET A 23 11.93 -15.17 11.54
N PRO A 24 13.02 -14.64 12.13
CA PRO A 24 13.56 -13.37 11.68
C PRO A 24 13.78 -13.44 10.17
N GLN A 25 13.34 -12.39 9.49
CA GLN A 25 13.41 -12.32 8.04
C GLN A 25 14.88 -12.31 7.61
N ASP A 26 15.18 -13.05 6.53
CA ASP A 26 16.50 -13.01 5.92
C ASP A 26 16.84 -11.59 5.42
N PRO A 27 18.06 -11.07 5.72
CA PRO A 27 18.44 -9.70 5.35
C PRO A 27 18.34 -9.41 3.85
N MET A 28 18.65 -10.37 2.98
CA MET A 28 18.53 -10.17 1.53
C MET A 28 17.07 -10.04 1.11
N VAL A 29 16.17 -10.81 1.74
CA VAL A 29 14.73 -10.69 1.48
C VAL A 29 14.21 -9.34 1.96
N GLN A 30 14.67 -8.84 3.11
CA GLN A 30 14.28 -7.52 3.61
C GLN A 30 14.76 -6.40 2.68
N LEU A 31 16.02 -6.47 2.20
CA LEU A 31 16.55 -5.53 1.24
C LEU A 31 15.78 -5.56 -0.08
N ALA A 32 15.44 -6.75 -0.58
CA ALA A 32 14.65 -6.88 -1.80
C ALA A 32 13.25 -6.25 -1.67
N LEU A 33 12.57 -6.46 -0.53
CA LEU A 33 11.28 -5.80 -0.26
C LEU A 33 11.42 -4.29 -0.12
N PHE A 34 12.49 -3.83 0.53
CA PHE A 34 12.78 -2.40 0.66
C PHE A 34 12.98 -1.75 -0.72
N THR A 35 13.74 -2.38 -1.61
CA THR A 35 13.93 -1.93 -2.99
C THR A 35 12.61 -1.88 -3.75
N GLN A 36 11.78 -2.93 -3.65
CA GLN A 36 10.44 -2.94 -4.26
C GLN A 36 9.54 -1.82 -3.74
N ALA A 37 9.62 -1.51 -2.44
CA ALA A 37 8.87 -0.41 -1.84
C ALA A 37 9.34 0.95 -2.39
N VAL A 38 10.65 1.17 -2.53
CA VAL A 38 11.20 2.38 -3.15
C VAL A 38 10.73 2.52 -4.60
N GLU A 39 10.74 1.44 -5.38
CA GLU A 39 10.24 1.45 -6.75
C GLU A 39 8.75 1.79 -6.82
N ALA A 40 7.92 1.17 -5.97
CA ALA A 40 6.49 1.44 -5.89
C ALA A 40 6.17 2.91 -5.53
N LEU A 41 7.02 3.55 -4.73
CA LEU A 41 6.88 4.97 -4.38
C LEU A 41 7.30 5.93 -5.50
N GLY A 42 7.88 5.43 -6.59
CA GLY A 42 8.36 6.22 -7.73
C GLY A 42 9.88 6.36 -7.80
N GLY A 43 10.61 5.46 -7.14
CA GLY A 43 12.07 5.38 -7.18
C GLY A 43 12.77 6.19 -6.09
N GLN A 44 14.11 6.14 -6.14
CA GLN A 44 14.99 6.66 -5.09
C GLN A 44 14.77 8.14 -4.79
N ARG A 45 14.79 9.01 -5.80
CA ARG A 45 14.65 10.46 -5.60
C ARG A 45 13.31 10.87 -4.99
N VAL A 46 12.22 10.23 -5.44
CA VAL A 46 10.87 10.49 -4.91
C VAL A 46 10.77 9.99 -3.47
N THR A 47 11.32 8.82 -3.20
CA THR A 47 11.29 8.22 -1.86
C THR A 47 12.13 9.05 -0.88
N ALA A 48 13.34 9.46 -1.25
CA ALA A 48 14.19 10.30 -0.40
C ALA A 48 13.47 11.60 0.00
N ARG A 49 12.85 12.28 -0.98
CA ARG A 49 12.02 13.47 -0.72
C ARG A 49 10.80 13.18 0.15
N THR A 50 10.15 12.03 -0.04
CA THR A 50 8.96 11.63 0.72
C THR A 50 9.29 11.35 2.18
N LEU A 51 10.43 10.72 2.43
CA LEU A 51 10.90 10.36 3.76
C LEU A 51 11.68 11.49 4.45
N GLY A 52 12.09 12.53 3.70
CA GLY A 52 12.89 13.64 4.24
C GLY A 52 14.33 13.25 4.55
N VAL A 53 14.87 12.26 3.83
CA VAL A 53 16.25 11.77 3.98
C VAL A 53 17.11 12.18 2.80
N ASP A 54 18.43 12.13 2.96
CA ASP A 54 19.35 12.38 1.84
C ASP A 54 19.24 11.26 0.79
N GLU A 55 19.32 11.64 -0.49
CA GLU A 55 19.25 10.69 -1.58
C GLU A 55 20.45 9.72 -1.57
N ARG A 56 21.63 10.19 -1.14
CA ARG A 56 22.84 9.38 -1.00
C ARG A 56 22.69 8.33 0.10
N ASP A 57 22.11 8.71 1.23
CA ASP A 57 21.86 7.82 2.36
C ASP A 57 20.86 6.72 1.99
N LEU A 58 19.83 7.07 1.21
CA LEU A 58 18.92 6.08 0.65
C LEU A 58 19.62 5.16 -0.36
N ARG A 59 20.58 5.69 -1.14
CA ARG A 59 21.38 4.88 -2.08
C ARG A 59 22.21 3.83 -1.36
N ALA A 60 22.91 4.22 -0.29
CA ALA A 60 23.77 3.34 0.48
C ALA A 60 22.97 2.20 1.11
N ARG A 61 21.75 2.48 1.60
CA ARG A 61 20.81 1.44 2.07
C ARG A 61 20.36 0.50 0.96
N LEU A 62 20.07 1.03 -0.23
CA LEU A 62 19.65 0.22 -1.38
C LEU A 62 20.77 -0.68 -1.94
N SER A 63 22.03 -0.24 -1.85
CA SER A 63 23.18 -1.07 -2.23
C SER A 63 23.61 -2.07 -1.14
N GLY A 64 23.04 -1.96 0.07
CA GLY A 64 23.44 -2.75 1.23
C GLY A 64 24.77 -2.30 1.85
N GLU A 65 25.27 -1.11 1.49
CA GLU A 65 26.41 -0.47 2.15
C GLU A 65 26.05 -0.01 3.57
N GLU A 66 24.79 0.38 3.78
CA GLU A 66 24.22 0.67 5.10
C GLU A 66 23.08 -0.30 5.43
N ASP A 67 23.02 -0.72 6.70
CA ASP A 67 21.98 -1.61 7.19
C ASP A 67 20.60 -0.91 7.24
N LEU A 68 19.55 -1.70 7.04
CA LEU A 68 18.17 -1.25 7.18
C LEU A 68 17.77 -1.24 8.66
N ASP A 69 17.84 -0.07 9.29
CA ASP A 69 17.37 0.10 10.66
C ASP A 69 15.82 0.10 10.76
N THR A 70 15.30 -0.11 11.97
CA THR A 70 13.85 -0.18 12.19
C THR A 70 13.11 1.13 11.94
N SER A 71 13.80 2.27 11.95
CA SER A 71 13.20 3.59 11.70
C SER A 71 12.89 3.76 10.21
N ILE A 72 13.85 3.47 9.33
CA ILE A 72 13.64 3.58 7.89
C ILE A 72 12.60 2.57 7.40
N LEU A 73 12.56 1.37 7.99
CA LEU A 73 11.54 0.36 7.69
C LEU A 73 10.13 0.83 8.10
N ARG A 74 10.00 1.54 9.22
CA ARG A 74 8.71 2.10 9.65
C ARG A 74 8.28 3.25 8.75
N ASP A 75 9.22 4.12 8.39
CA ASP A 75 8.94 5.30 7.59
C ASP A 75 8.54 4.92 6.15
N ILE A 76 9.22 3.93 5.56
CA ILE A 76 8.83 3.44 4.22
C ILE A 76 7.48 2.73 4.25
N ALA A 77 7.17 1.96 5.30
CA ALA A 77 5.86 1.32 5.45
C ALA A 77 4.74 2.37 5.56
N LYS A 78 4.95 3.44 6.32
CA LYS A 78 4.01 4.55 6.41
C LYS A 78 3.85 5.26 5.06
N ALA A 79 4.95 5.55 4.37
CA ALA A 79 4.92 6.20 3.07
C ALA A 79 4.14 5.36 2.02
N LEU A 80 4.27 4.04 2.06
CA LEU A 80 3.50 3.13 1.20
C LEU A 80 1.99 3.21 1.47
N ILE A 81 1.58 3.24 2.73
CA ILE A 81 0.16 3.37 3.12
C ILE A 81 -0.38 4.72 2.62
N ASP A 82 0.34 5.81 2.89
CA ASP A 82 -0.05 7.15 2.45
C ASP A 82 -0.12 7.24 0.93
N HIS A 83 0.81 6.59 0.22
CA HIS A 83 0.81 6.51 -1.24
C HIS A 83 -0.41 5.73 -1.76
N ALA A 84 -0.71 4.56 -1.19
CA ALA A 84 -1.87 3.75 -1.56
C ALA A 84 -3.18 4.52 -1.37
N ASP A 85 -3.32 5.26 -0.27
CA ASP A 85 -4.50 6.08 0.00
C ASP A 85 -4.65 7.26 -0.97
N ARG A 86 -3.53 7.90 -1.37
CA ARG A 86 -3.54 8.91 -2.45
C ARG A 86 -3.99 8.29 -3.77
N CYS A 87 -3.44 7.14 -4.15
CA CYS A 87 -3.83 6.44 -5.36
C CYS A 87 -5.32 6.09 -5.38
N ARG A 88 -5.88 5.60 -4.27
CA ARG A 88 -7.32 5.33 -4.14
C ARG A 88 -8.18 6.59 -4.29
N LYS A 89 -7.76 7.72 -3.71
CA LYS A 89 -8.49 8.99 -3.85
C LYS A 89 -8.48 9.51 -5.29
N ILE A 90 -7.36 9.36 -5.99
CA ILE A 90 -7.21 9.75 -7.39
C ILE A 90 -8.06 8.83 -8.28
N GLU A 91 -7.97 7.51 -8.10
CA GLU A 91 -8.75 6.52 -8.85
C GLU A 91 -10.24 6.84 -8.80
N ARG A 92 -10.80 7.09 -7.61
CA ARG A 92 -12.23 7.44 -7.44
C ARG A 92 -12.66 8.67 -8.23
N LYS A 93 -11.76 9.63 -8.46
CA LYS A 93 -12.01 10.87 -9.21
C LYS A 93 -11.71 10.75 -10.71
N LEU A 94 -10.98 9.72 -11.12
CA LEU A 94 -10.68 9.45 -12.52
C LEU A 94 -11.58 8.37 -13.12
N SER A 95 -12.19 7.54 -12.28
CA SER A 95 -13.00 6.42 -12.73
C SER A 95 -14.19 6.89 -13.58
N PRO A 96 -14.30 6.47 -14.85
CA PRO A 96 -15.38 6.88 -15.75
C PRO A 96 -16.72 6.22 -15.38
N ALA A 97 -16.73 5.32 -14.39
CA ALA A 97 -17.96 4.74 -13.85
C ALA A 97 -18.87 5.79 -13.18
N PHE A 98 -18.33 6.96 -12.82
CA PHE A 98 -19.09 8.08 -12.29
C PHE A 98 -19.17 9.19 -13.34
N SER A 99 -20.39 9.59 -13.70
CA SER A 99 -20.61 10.65 -14.70
C SER A 99 -20.01 11.99 -14.29
N GLU A 100 -19.92 12.27 -13.00
CA GLU A 100 -19.28 13.47 -12.43
C GLU A 100 -17.78 13.58 -12.74
N ASN A 101 -17.12 12.46 -13.06
CA ASN A 101 -15.71 12.44 -13.43
C ASN A 101 -15.49 12.68 -14.94
N LEU A 102 -16.56 12.67 -15.74
CA LEU A 102 -16.48 12.86 -17.19
C LEU A 102 -16.52 14.35 -17.53
N THR A 103 -15.76 14.73 -18.57
CA THR A 103 -15.97 16.02 -19.23
C THR A 103 -17.30 16.03 -19.99
N ALA A 104 -17.84 17.21 -20.29
CA ALA A 104 -19.12 17.34 -21.01
C ALA A 104 -19.15 16.52 -22.33
N ILE A 105 -18.07 16.61 -23.12
CA ILE A 105 -17.92 15.86 -24.39
C ILE A 105 -17.92 14.34 -24.14
N GLN A 106 -17.30 13.87 -23.05
CA GLN A 106 -17.26 12.44 -22.71
C GLN A 106 -18.62 11.95 -22.20
N ALA A 107 -19.33 12.74 -21.39
CA ALA A 107 -20.65 12.39 -20.88
C ALA A 107 -21.70 12.26 -22.00
N GLU A 108 -21.67 13.17 -22.99
CA GLU A 108 -22.51 13.10 -24.20
C GLU A 108 -22.28 11.80 -24.99
N ARG A 109 -21.02 11.36 -25.09
CA ARG A 109 -20.66 10.09 -25.76
C ARG A 109 -20.97 8.85 -24.91
N PHE A 110 -20.91 8.96 -23.59
CA PHE A 110 -21.17 7.85 -22.67
C PHE A 110 -22.66 7.47 -22.63
N GLY A 111 -23.55 8.45 -22.77
CA GLY A 111 -25.01 8.24 -22.81
C GLY A 111 -25.57 7.82 -24.18
N ASN A 112 -24.76 7.89 -25.23
CA ASN A 112 -25.15 7.53 -26.58
C ASN A 112 -24.20 6.44 -27.10
N PRO A 113 -24.39 5.16 -26.70
CA PRO A 113 -23.68 4.06 -27.33
C PRO A 113 -24.19 4.00 -28.78
N GLY A 114 -23.39 4.52 -29.71
CA GLY A 114 -23.65 4.34 -31.14
C GLY A 114 -23.70 2.87 -31.51
#